data_AF-A0A2C5W019-F1
#
_entry.id   AF-A0A2C5W019-F1
#
_cell.length_a   1.000
_cell.length_b   1.000
_cell.length_c   1.000
_cell.angle_alpha   90.00
_cell.angle_beta   90.00
_cell.angle_gamma   90.00
#
_symmetry.space_group_name_H-M   'P 1'
#
loop_
_entity.id
_entity.type
_entity.pdbx_description
1 polymer ?
#
loop_
_entity_poly.entity_id
_entity_poly.type
_entity_poly.pdbx_seq_one_letter_code
_entity_poly.pdbx_strand_id
1 'polypeptide(L)'
;MIIFLSPQRRDDMLTVSKSGDVLVVNGETFDFSKVGEGDTLPLAAIMSMWFSGDVSRTDGELLLTLLFPNPWNYSPEQAFPAPLQGVPDGAIALPKPLPSDPPTEEQAPLPSNSERMGVIDWSQLITASMKVEAEVAAHLQEMKTTLAAKNATAVIQISRIQDRIDTIGYGIEAGEATPEDEAEQAALVLSLKAWKSYKFALGKVTAQPTWHASPVWPVEPAIPEIEASPMSLTVDQA
;
A
#
# COMPACT_ATOMS: atom_id res chain seq x y z
N MET A 1 -4.89 -18.27 17.50
CA MET A 1 -3.53 -18.22 16.89
C MET A 1 -3.49 -19.23 15.76
N ILE A 2 -3.11 -18.77 14.57
CA ILE A 2 -2.97 -19.56 13.36
C ILE A 2 -1.50 -19.59 12.97
N ILE A 3 -0.96 -20.78 12.75
CA ILE A 3 0.43 -20.98 12.35
C ILE A 3 0.46 -21.55 10.93
N PHE A 4 1.07 -20.81 10.01
CA PHE A 4 1.42 -21.28 8.69
C PHE A 4 2.80 -21.92 8.73
N LEU A 5 2.98 -22.97 7.94
CA LEU A 5 4.26 -23.67 7.82
C LEU A 5 4.82 -23.43 6.42
N SER A 6 6.05 -22.95 6.34
CA SER A 6 6.80 -22.74 5.09
C SER A 6 7.77 -23.91 4.91
N PRO A 7 7.40 -24.94 4.13
CA PRO A 7 8.18 -26.16 4.01
C PRO A 7 9.50 -25.91 3.27
N GLN A 8 10.59 -26.47 3.81
CA GLN A 8 11.91 -26.41 3.17
C GLN A 8 12.69 -27.72 3.39
N ARG A 9 13.38 -28.23 2.37
CA ARG A 9 14.25 -29.40 2.53
C ARG A 9 15.45 -29.06 3.42
N ARG A 10 15.55 -29.72 4.58
CA ARG A 10 16.62 -29.58 5.58
C ARG A 10 16.51 -30.68 6.63
N ASP A 11 17.61 -30.96 7.34
CA ASP A 11 17.73 -32.11 8.26
C ASP A 11 17.65 -31.72 9.74
N ASP A 12 17.57 -30.43 10.05
CA ASP A 12 17.27 -29.94 11.40
C ASP A 12 15.79 -30.16 11.75
N MET A 13 15.47 -30.15 13.05
CA MET A 13 14.11 -30.38 13.54
C MET A 13 13.48 -29.10 14.07
N LEU A 14 12.15 -29.01 13.94
CA LEU A 14 11.35 -27.94 14.53
C LEU A 14 10.52 -28.50 15.68
N THR A 15 10.66 -27.88 16.85
CA THR A 15 9.82 -28.08 18.03
C THR A 15 9.14 -26.76 18.36
N VAL A 16 7.84 -26.81 18.61
CA VAL A 16 7.05 -25.61 18.91
C VAL A 16 6.12 -25.89 20.08
N SER A 17 6.09 -25.00 21.06
CA SER A 17 5.05 -24.98 22.08
C SER A 17 4.44 -23.59 22.21
N LYS A 18 3.17 -23.55 22.60
CA LYS A 18 2.37 -22.32 22.74
C LYS A 18 1.95 -22.14 24.20
N SER A 19 1.94 -20.90 24.68
CA SER A 19 1.29 -20.49 25.93
C SER A 19 0.66 -19.12 25.73
N GLY A 20 -0.65 -19.07 25.47
CA GLY A 20 -1.32 -17.81 25.09
C GLY A 20 -0.72 -17.19 23.83
N ASP A 21 -0.16 -15.98 23.96
CA ASP A 21 0.53 -15.25 22.88
C ASP A 21 2.04 -15.49 22.82
N VAL A 22 2.54 -16.39 23.66
CA VAL A 22 3.96 -16.75 23.72
C VAL A 22 4.17 -18.05 22.94
N LEU A 23 5.19 -18.05 22.09
CA LEU A 23 5.61 -19.20 21.30
C LEU A 23 7.05 -19.58 21.67
N VAL A 24 7.29 -20.83 22.02
CA VAL A 24 8.64 -21.36 22.22
C VAL A 24 8.99 -22.18 20.99
N VAL A 25 10.01 -21.76 20.25
CA VAL A 25 10.48 -22.41 19.03
C VAL A 25 11.90 -22.93 19.28
N ASN A 26 12.10 -24.24 19.24
CA ASN A 26 13.40 -24.87 19.50
C ASN A 26 14.10 -24.38 20.78
N GLY A 27 13.30 -24.17 21.84
CA GLY A 27 13.78 -23.70 23.15
C GLY A 27 13.97 -22.18 23.27
N GLU A 28 13.68 -21.42 22.22
CA GLU A 28 13.72 -19.96 22.20
C GLU A 28 12.30 -19.37 22.33
N THR A 29 12.09 -18.53 23.35
CA THR A 29 10.79 -17.97 23.73
C THR A 29 10.55 -16.62 23.08
N PHE A 30 9.45 -16.49 22.33
CA PHE A 30 9.00 -15.26 21.69
C PHE A 30 7.64 -14.85 22.27
N ASP A 31 7.59 -13.68 22.89
CA ASP A 31 6.35 -13.13 23.45
C ASP A 31 5.73 -12.12 22.48
N PHE A 32 4.61 -12.47 21.86
CA PHE A 32 3.89 -11.63 20.91
C PHE A 32 2.71 -10.86 21.54
N SER A 33 2.61 -10.80 22.88
CA SER A 33 1.52 -10.13 23.60
C SER A 33 1.35 -8.65 23.26
N LYS A 34 2.42 -7.99 22.77
CA LYS A 34 2.39 -6.58 22.35
C LYS A 34 1.82 -6.36 20.94
N VAL A 35 1.57 -7.41 20.16
CA VAL A 35 0.93 -7.29 18.84
C VAL A 35 -0.58 -7.15 19.06
N GLY A 36 -1.08 -5.93 18.99
CA GLY A 36 -2.50 -5.61 19.11
C GLY A 36 -3.29 -5.93 17.85
N GLU A 37 -4.62 -5.87 17.94
CA GLU A 37 -5.52 -6.10 16.80
C GLU A 37 -5.20 -5.14 15.64
N GLY A 38 -5.00 -5.67 14.43
CA GLY A 38 -4.63 -4.91 13.25
C GLY A 38 -3.14 -4.52 13.18
N ASP A 39 -2.34 -4.80 14.21
CA ASP A 39 -0.90 -4.57 14.19
C ASP A 39 -0.17 -5.59 13.31
N THR A 40 0.99 -5.19 12.80
CA THR A 40 1.93 -6.08 12.12
C THR A 40 3.33 -5.86 12.68
N LEU A 41 3.92 -6.95 13.16
CA LEU A 41 5.33 -7.05 13.48
C LEU A 41 6.06 -7.65 12.27
N PRO A 42 6.89 -6.86 11.56
CA PRO A 42 7.62 -7.35 10.39
C PRO A 42 8.57 -8.50 10.76
N LEU A 43 8.80 -9.43 9.83
CA LEU A 43 9.75 -10.53 9.99
C LEU A 43 11.15 -10.03 10.39
N ALA A 44 11.59 -8.91 9.83
CA ALA A 44 12.88 -8.30 10.11
C ALA A 44 13.06 -7.88 11.59
N ALA A 45 11.96 -7.74 12.33
CA ALA A 45 11.97 -7.45 13.75
C ALA A 45 12.27 -8.70 14.61
N ILE A 46 12.11 -9.91 14.06
CA ILE A 46 12.25 -11.17 14.78
C ILE A 46 13.61 -11.76 14.46
N MET A 47 14.53 -11.76 15.42
CA MET A 47 15.90 -12.26 15.20
C MET A 47 15.99 -13.77 15.33
N SER A 48 15.26 -14.50 14.48
CA SER A 48 15.29 -15.96 14.45
C SER A 48 15.04 -16.50 13.05
N MET A 49 15.86 -17.47 12.65
CA MET A 49 15.74 -18.10 11.32
C MET A 49 14.49 -18.97 11.16
N TRP A 50 13.79 -19.25 12.27
CA TRP A 50 12.61 -20.12 12.29
C TRP A 50 11.32 -19.40 11.89
N PHE A 51 11.33 -18.07 11.79
CA PHE A 51 10.22 -17.30 11.25
C PHE A 51 10.48 -17.01 9.77
N SER A 52 9.42 -17.07 8.96
CA SER A 52 9.50 -16.88 7.50
C SER A 52 8.44 -15.92 6.96
N GLY A 53 7.75 -15.22 7.85
CA GLY A 53 6.80 -14.17 7.52
C GLY A 53 6.56 -13.27 8.72
N ASP A 54 5.84 -12.18 8.48
CA ASP A 54 5.43 -11.23 9.50
C ASP A 54 4.50 -11.89 10.53
N VAL A 55 4.42 -11.30 11.72
CA VAL A 55 3.43 -11.66 12.73
C VAL A 55 2.38 -10.56 12.75
N SER A 56 1.12 -10.92 12.56
CA SER A 56 0.01 -9.96 12.59
C SER A 56 -1.09 -10.48 13.49
N ARG A 57 -1.99 -9.58 13.90
CA ARG A 57 -3.22 -9.97 14.58
C ARG A 57 -4.43 -9.53 13.77
N THR A 58 -5.32 -10.46 13.52
CA THR A 58 -6.55 -10.24 12.76
C THR A 58 -7.67 -11.07 13.36
N ASP A 59 -8.82 -10.44 13.58
CA ASP A 59 -10.02 -11.04 14.19
C ASP A 59 -9.72 -11.67 15.56
N GLY A 60 -8.83 -11.05 16.34
CA GLY A 60 -8.40 -11.52 17.65
C GLY A 60 -7.40 -12.68 17.63
N GLU A 61 -6.97 -13.15 16.46
CA GLU A 61 -6.00 -14.23 16.34
C GLU A 61 -4.64 -13.72 15.86
N LEU A 62 -3.55 -14.22 16.47
CA LEU A 62 -2.21 -14.06 15.90
C LEU A 62 -2.03 -14.96 14.68
N LEU A 63 -1.55 -14.41 13.57
CA LEU A 63 -1.15 -15.11 12.36
C LEU A 63 0.38 -14.98 12.22
N LEU A 64 1.06 -16.12 12.06
CA LEU A 64 2.51 -16.17 11.84
C LEU A 64 2.91 -17.33 10.94
N THR A 65 4.08 -17.22 10.31
CA THR A 65 4.62 -18.29 9.46
C THR A 65 5.95 -18.78 9.99
N LEU A 66 6.02 -20.07 10.32
CA LEU A 66 7.25 -20.74 10.71
C LEU A 66 7.89 -21.47 9.54
N LEU A 67 9.20 -21.42 9.48
CA LEU A 67 9.97 -22.29 8.63
C LEU A 67 9.81 -23.72 9.11
N PHE A 68 9.44 -24.62 8.20
CA PHE A 68 9.15 -26.01 8.50
C PHE A 68 10.13 -26.98 7.81
N PRO A 69 11.00 -27.67 8.56
CA PRO A 69 11.95 -28.62 8.01
C PRO A 69 11.30 -29.88 7.44
N ASN A 70 11.58 -30.15 6.17
CA ASN A 70 11.23 -31.39 5.49
C ASN A 70 12.46 -32.30 5.43
N PRO A 71 12.44 -33.46 6.12
CA PRO A 71 13.50 -34.46 6.03
C PRO A 71 13.48 -35.16 4.67
N TRP A 72 14.39 -36.10 4.42
CA TRP A 72 14.44 -36.84 3.14
C TRP A 72 13.17 -37.68 2.88
N ASN A 73 12.51 -38.15 3.92
CA ASN A 73 11.29 -38.98 3.91
C ASN A 73 10.02 -38.16 4.22
N TYR A 74 9.99 -36.87 3.83
CA TYR A 74 8.85 -36.00 4.10
C TYR A 74 7.53 -36.53 3.50
N SER A 75 6.41 -36.27 4.18
CA SER A 75 5.07 -36.63 3.70
C SER A 75 4.45 -35.55 2.81
N PRO A 76 3.39 -35.87 2.03
CA PRO A 76 2.62 -34.85 1.31
C PRO A 76 2.08 -33.74 2.22
N GLU A 77 1.65 -34.08 3.43
CA GLU A 77 1.19 -33.13 4.45
C GLU A 77 2.31 -32.21 4.95
N GLN A 78 3.56 -32.67 4.90
CA GLN A 78 4.72 -31.81 5.15
C GLN A 78 5.12 -30.98 3.94
N ALA A 79 4.91 -31.47 2.72
CA ALA A 79 5.19 -30.73 1.49
C ALA A 79 4.18 -29.60 1.23
N PHE A 80 2.93 -29.82 1.61
CA PHE A 80 1.80 -28.89 1.44
C PHE A 80 1.01 -28.77 2.75
N PRO A 81 1.61 -28.17 3.79
CA PRO A 81 0.98 -28.10 5.09
C PRO A 81 -0.25 -27.19 5.05
N ALA A 82 -1.37 -27.70 5.59
CA ALA A 82 -2.51 -26.86 5.90
C ALA A 82 -2.17 -25.92 7.09
N PRO A 83 -2.77 -24.71 7.17
CA PRO A 83 -2.61 -23.84 8.31
C PRO A 83 -3.06 -24.53 9.61
N LEU A 84 -2.26 -24.42 10.67
CA LEU A 84 -2.61 -24.93 11.99
C LEU A 84 -3.52 -23.92 12.69
N GLN A 85 -4.80 -24.24 12.79
CA GLN A 85 -5.83 -23.40 13.40
C GLN A 85 -6.21 -23.91 14.80
N GLY A 86 -6.68 -23.03 15.68
CA GLY A 86 -7.18 -23.42 17.01
C GLY A 86 -6.14 -24.11 17.89
N VAL A 87 -4.87 -23.76 17.73
CA VAL A 87 -3.76 -24.47 18.39
C VAL A 87 -3.86 -24.34 19.93
N PRO A 88 -3.95 -25.44 20.68
CA PRO A 88 -4.03 -25.40 22.14
C PRO A 88 -2.68 -25.01 22.76
N ASP A 89 -2.71 -24.60 24.02
CA ASP A 89 -1.48 -24.38 24.78
C ASP A 89 -0.78 -25.72 25.07
N GLY A 90 0.55 -25.71 25.08
CA GLY A 90 1.40 -26.89 25.16
C GLY A 90 2.13 -27.18 23.85
N ALA A 91 2.60 -28.42 23.69
CA ALA A 91 3.33 -28.85 22.50
C ALA A 91 2.42 -28.88 21.27
N ILE A 92 2.85 -28.24 20.19
CA ILE A 92 2.08 -28.15 18.94
C ILE A 92 2.39 -29.39 18.10
N ALA A 93 1.35 -30.10 17.69
CA ALA A 93 1.48 -31.24 16.80
C ALA A 93 1.77 -30.77 15.37
N LEU A 94 2.93 -31.16 14.83
CA LEU A 94 3.34 -30.86 13.46
C LEU A 94 3.11 -32.05 12.52
N PRO A 95 2.92 -31.82 11.21
CA PRO A 95 2.88 -32.90 10.21
C PRO A 95 4.13 -33.77 10.29
N LYS A 96 3.96 -35.10 10.23
CA LYS A 96 5.04 -36.07 10.42
C LYS A 96 5.57 -36.64 9.09
N PRO A 97 6.84 -37.07 9.03
CA PRO A 97 7.38 -37.75 7.87
C PRO A 97 6.80 -39.14 7.67
N LEU A 98 7.02 -39.69 6.48
CA LEU A 98 6.68 -41.07 6.14
C LEU A 98 7.57 -42.03 6.95
N PRO A 99 7.07 -43.22 7.32
CA PRO A 99 7.87 -44.23 8.01
C PRO A 99 9.16 -44.57 7.25
N SER A 100 10.27 -44.76 7.99
CA SER A 100 11.55 -45.24 7.47
C SER A 100 11.93 -46.59 8.08
N ASP A 101 12.74 -47.38 7.38
CA ASP A 101 13.39 -48.58 7.92
C ASP A 101 14.93 -48.38 7.89
N PRO A 102 15.63 -48.38 9.04
CA PRO A 102 15.11 -48.55 10.40
C PRO A 102 14.18 -47.40 10.83
N PRO A 103 13.32 -47.63 11.85
CA PRO A 103 12.46 -46.60 12.43
C PRO A 103 13.29 -45.37 12.76
N THR A 104 12.79 -44.19 12.41
CA THR A 104 13.39 -42.94 12.87
C THR A 104 13.45 -42.99 14.40
N GLU A 105 14.66 -42.99 14.97
CA GLU A 105 14.83 -42.94 16.42
C GLU A 105 14.15 -41.67 16.93
N GLU A 106 13.16 -41.84 17.81
CA GLU A 106 12.55 -40.74 18.53
C GLU A 106 13.64 -40.17 19.46
N GLN A 107 14.38 -39.18 18.96
CA GLN A 107 15.45 -38.54 19.72
C GLN A 107 14.85 -38.04 21.03
N ALA A 108 15.30 -38.62 22.14
CA ALA A 108 14.92 -38.16 23.47
C ALA A 108 15.15 -36.65 23.52
N PRO A 109 14.22 -35.86 24.11
CA PRO A 109 14.41 -34.43 24.22
C PRO A 109 15.78 -34.19 24.86
N LEU A 110 16.67 -33.50 24.13
CA LEU A 110 17.93 -33.05 24.68
C LEU A 110 17.63 -32.34 26.00
N PRO A 111 18.46 -32.51 27.06
CA PRO A 111 18.26 -31.78 28.30
C PRO A 111 18.12 -30.30 27.97
N SER A 112 17.01 -29.72 28.43
CA SER A 112 16.64 -28.31 28.32
C SER A 112 17.85 -27.45 28.70
N ASN A 113 18.61 -27.03 27.69
CA ASN A 113 19.63 -26.02 27.86
C ASN A 113 18.90 -24.69 27.78
N SER A 114 18.58 -24.14 28.95
CA SER A 114 18.18 -22.76 29.24
C SER A 114 17.20 -22.13 28.25
N GLU A 115 15.96 -21.88 28.66
CA GLU A 115 14.99 -21.05 27.92
C GLU A 115 15.66 -19.75 27.47
N ARG A 116 15.97 -19.66 26.18
CA ARG A 116 16.58 -18.46 25.60
C ARG A 116 15.46 -17.51 25.25
N MET A 117 15.56 -16.27 25.70
CA MET A 117 14.63 -15.24 25.23
C MET A 117 14.98 -14.90 23.78
N GLY A 118 14.02 -15.06 22.88
CA GLY A 118 14.12 -14.57 21.52
C GLY A 118 14.19 -13.06 21.48
N VAL A 119 14.94 -12.51 20.52
CA VAL A 119 15.09 -11.06 20.37
C VAL A 119 14.04 -10.55 19.38
N ILE A 120 13.19 -9.63 19.85
CA ILE A 120 12.21 -8.90 19.04
C ILE A 120 12.51 -7.40 19.10
N ASP A 121 12.78 -6.80 17.95
CA ASP A 121 12.92 -5.36 17.79
C ASP A 121 11.55 -4.68 17.70
N TRP A 122 11.01 -4.32 18.85
CA TRP A 122 9.71 -3.64 18.96
C TRP A 122 9.68 -2.24 18.33
N SER A 123 10.83 -1.64 17.99
CA SER A 123 10.83 -0.34 17.29
C SER A 123 10.28 -0.44 15.86
N GLN A 124 10.18 -1.67 15.32
CA GLN A 124 9.65 -1.95 13.99
C GLN A 124 8.16 -2.34 13.99
N LEU A 125 7.49 -2.38 15.15
CA LEU A 125 6.06 -2.70 15.22
C LEU A 125 5.24 -1.64 14.47
N ILE A 126 4.45 -2.07 13.49
CA ILE A 126 3.54 -1.23 12.73
C ILE A 126 2.15 -1.36 13.35
N THR A 127 1.73 -0.34 14.08
CA THR A 127 0.42 -0.37 14.75
C THR A 127 -0.75 -0.12 13.78
N ALA A 128 -1.93 -0.58 14.14
CA ALA A 128 -3.16 -0.28 13.41
C ALA A 128 -3.37 1.24 13.24
N SER A 129 -3.08 2.04 14.28
CA SER A 129 -3.15 3.51 14.21
C SER A 129 -2.19 4.08 13.16
N MET A 130 -0.94 3.61 13.14
CA MET A 130 0.06 4.05 12.15
C MET A 130 -0.37 3.74 10.71
N LYS A 131 -1.00 2.59 10.48
CA LYS A 131 -1.52 2.23 9.15
C LYS A 131 -2.65 3.17 8.73
N VAL A 132 -3.61 3.42 9.61
CA VAL A 132 -4.72 4.35 9.36
C VAL A 132 -4.19 5.76 9.10
N GLU A 133 -3.24 6.23 9.92
CA GLU A 133 -2.60 7.55 9.74
C GLU A 133 -1.86 7.64 8.40
N ALA A 134 -1.15 6.58 7.99
CA ALA A 134 -0.47 6.51 6.72
C ALA A 134 -1.45 6.55 5.53
N GLU A 135 -2.57 5.83 5.60
CA GLU A 135 -3.64 5.87 4.58
C GLU A 135 -4.27 7.26 4.49
N VAL A 136 -4.58 7.89 5.63
CA VAL A 136 -5.12 9.25 5.69
C VAL A 136 -4.12 10.26 5.10
N ALA A 137 -2.83 10.11 5.41
CA ALA A 137 -1.77 10.96 4.88
C ALA A 137 -1.57 10.78 3.37
N ALA A 138 -1.63 9.53 2.88
CA ALA A 138 -1.57 9.21 1.46
C ALA A 138 -2.74 9.83 0.70
N HIS A 139 -3.96 9.68 1.21
CA HIS A 139 -5.16 10.30 0.64
C HIS A 139 -5.06 11.82 0.61
N LEU A 140 -4.61 12.45 1.69
CA LEU A 140 -4.36 13.89 1.72
C LEU A 140 -3.36 14.32 0.64
N GLN A 141 -2.29 13.55 0.45
CA GLN A 141 -1.26 13.85 -0.56
C GLN A 141 -1.80 13.69 -1.99
N GLU A 142 -2.63 12.69 -2.25
CA GLU A 142 -3.32 12.51 -3.52
C GLU A 142 -4.25 13.69 -3.84
N MET A 143 -5.08 14.11 -2.88
CA MET A 143 -5.98 15.26 -3.06
C MET A 143 -5.21 16.56 -3.30
N LYS A 144 -4.08 16.76 -2.61
CA LYS A 144 -3.18 17.91 -2.85
C LYS A 144 -2.59 17.88 -4.25
N THR A 145 -2.13 16.72 -4.71
CA THR A 145 -1.55 16.54 -6.05
C THR A 145 -2.60 16.82 -7.13
N THR A 146 -3.83 16.34 -6.94
CA THR A 146 -4.95 16.60 -7.84
C THR A 146 -5.29 18.09 -7.92
N LEU A 147 -5.36 18.78 -6.77
CA LEU A 147 -5.59 20.22 -6.73
C LEU A 147 -4.47 21.00 -7.44
N ALA A 148 -3.22 20.60 -7.24
CA ALA A 148 -2.07 21.22 -7.89
C ALA A 148 -2.12 21.03 -9.42
N ALA A 149 -2.41 19.81 -9.89
CA ALA A 149 -2.55 19.50 -11.32
C ALA A 149 -3.68 20.32 -11.96
N LYS A 150 -4.86 20.39 -11.33
CA LYS A 150 -5.99 21.20 -11.81
C LYS A 150 -5.67 22.69 -11.87
N ASN A 151 -4.95 23.21 -10.87
CA ASN A 151 -4.50 24.60 -10.89
C ASN A 151 -3.49 24.86 -12.01
N ALA A 152 -2.55 23.94 -12.26
CA ALA A 152 -1.58 24.05 -13.34
C ALA A 152 -2.27 24.07 -14.72
N THR A 153 -3.21 23.16 -14.96
CA THR A 153 -4.03 23.16 -16.18
C THR A 153 -4.78 24.47 -16.37
N ALA A 154 -5.43 24.98 -15.31
CA ALA A 154 -6.16 26.24 -15.39
C ALA A 154 -5.25 27.44 -15.71
N VAL A 155 -4.03 27.49 -15.14
CA VAL A 155 -3.04 28.53 -15.49
C VAL A 155 -2.67 28.46 -16.96
N ILE A 156 -2.35 27.27 -17.47
CA ILE A 156 -1.96 27.05 -18.88
C ILE A 156 -3.09 27.44 -19.83
N GLN A 157 -4.33 27.05 -19.55
CA GLN A 157 -5.47 27.40 -20.40
C GLN A 157 -5.76 28.89 -20.36
N ILE A 158 -5.68 29.54 -19.18
CA ILE A 158 -5.88 30.99 -19.07
C ILE A 158 -4.84 31.75 -19.89
N SER A 159 -3.56 31.38 -19.82
CA SER A 159 -2.52 32.07 -20.61
C SER A 159 -2.72 31.84 -22.10
N ARG A 160 -2.93 30.59 -22.53
CA ARG A 160 -3.15 30.25 -23.94
C ARG A 160 -4.34 31.02 -24.54
N ILE A 161 -5.46 31.07 -23.83
CA ILE A 161 -6.67 31.76 -24.30
C ILE A 161 -6.45 33.28 -24.32
N GLN A 162 -5.81 33.83 -23.27
CA GLN A 162 -5.49 35.26 -23.21
C GLN A 162 -4.57 35.67 -24.36
N ASP A 163 -3.51 34.92 -24.62
CA ASP A 163 -2.55 35.20 -25.70
C ASP A 163 -3.25 35.22 -27.08
N ARG A 164 -4.19 34.29 -27.35
CA ARG A 164 -4.96 34.30 -28.59
C ARG A 164 -5.93 35.48 -28.69
N ILE A 165 -6.61 35.83 -27.60
CA ILE A 165 -7.50 37.01 -27.54
C ILE A 165 -6.71 38.28 -27.87
N ASP A 166 -5.53 38.42 -27.28
CA ASP A 166 -4.67 39.59 -27.48
C ASP A 166 -4.15 39.62 -28.92
N THR A 167 -3.76 38.47 -29.47
CA THR A 167 -3.30 38.34 -30.86
C THR A 167 -4.37 38.75 -31.87
N ILE A 168 -5.61 38.27 -31.70
CA ILE A 168 -6.74 38.70 -32.56
C ILE A 168 -7.02 40.19 -32.36
N GLY A 169 -6.91 40.67 -31.11
CA GLY A 169 -7.07 42.09 -30.78
C GLY A 169 -6.14 43.00 -31.59
N TYR A 170 -4.88 42.60 -31.78
CA TYR A 170 -3.94 43.34 -32.63
C TYR A 170 -4.42 43.45 -34.10
N GLY A 171 -5.00 42.37 -34.64
CA GLY A 171 -5.58 42.37 -36.00
C GLY A 171 -6.81 43.26 -36.12
N ILE A 172 -7.67 43.28 -35.10
CA ILE A 172 -8.86 44.17 -35.05
C ILE A 172 -8.42 45.63 -35.00
N GLU A 173 -7.44 45.97 -34.15
CA GLU A 173 -6.91 47.33 -34.04
C GLU A 173 -6.24 47.80 -35.34
N ALA A 174 -5.59 46.89 -36.07
CA ALA A 174 -5.01 47.15 -37.39
C ALA A 174 -6.05 47.26 -38.52
N GLY A 175 -7.30 46.85 -38.28
CA GLY A 175 -8.34 46.75 -39.32
C GLY A 175 -8.14 45.60 -40.31
N GLU A 176 -7.36 44.58 -39.91
CA GLU A 176 -7.03 43.40 -40.72
C GLU A 176 -7.83 42.15 -40.31
N ALA A 177 -8.55 42.20 -39.18
CA ALA A 177 -9.38 41.09 -38.71
C ALA A 177 -10.61 40.85 -39.58
N THR A 178 -10.93 39.58 -39.78
CA THR A 178 -12.16 39.13 -40.43
C THR A 178 -13.34 39.08 -39.44
N PRO A 179 -14.60 39.05 -39.91
CA PRO A 179 -15.75 38.79 -39.03
C PRO A 179 -15.64 37.46 -38.26
N GLU A 180 -14.99 36.46 -38.84
CA GLU A 180 -14.70 35.19 -38.21
C GLU A 180 -13.71 35.34 -37.04
N ASP A 181 -12.66 36.17 -37.20
CA ASP A 181 -11.71 36.47 -36.12
C ASP A 181 -12.41 37.19 -34.94
N GLU A 182 -13.27 38.17 -35.23
CA GLU A 182 -14.04 38.88 -34.19
C GLU A 182 -14.98 37.91 -33.43
N ALA A 183 -15.61 36.97 -34.14
CA ALA A 183 -16.45 35.94 -33.54
C ALA A 183 -15.65 34.95 -32.69
N GLU A 184 -14.46 34.54 -33.15
CA GLU A 184 -13.53 33.70 -32.37
C GLU A 184 -13.12 34.42 -31.07
N GLN A 185 -12.70 35.69 -31.16
CA GLN A 185 -12.30 36.47 -29.99
C GLN A 185 -13.44 36.56 -28.96
N ALA A 186 -14.67 36.85 -29.40
CA ALA A 186 -15.83 36.92 -28.53
C ALA A 186 -16.10 35.59 -27.80
N ALA A 187 -15.98 34.46 -28.51
CA ALA A 187 -16.13 33.12 -27.92
C ALA A 187 -15.00 32.78 -26.92
N LEU A 188 -13.77 33.17 -27.24
CA LEU A 188 -12.62 32.99 -26.36
C LEU A 188 -12.71 33.83 -25.09
N VAL A 189 -13.25 35.05 -25.15
CA VAL A 189 -13.50 35.89 -23.97
C VAL A 189 -14.46 35.20 -22.99
N LEU A 190 -15.51 34.54 -23.49
CA LEU A 190 -16.42 33.74 -22.66
C LEU A 190 -15.70 32.54 -22.03
N SER A 191 -14.88 31.85 -22.80
CA SER A 191 -14.07 30.71 -22.34
C SER A 191 -13.06 31.15 -21.25
N LEU A 192 -12.36 32.25 -21.47
CA LEU A 192 -11.42 32.84 -20.52
C LEU A 192 -12.10 33.16 -19.18
N LYS A 193 -13.31 33.73 -19.22
CA LYS A 193 -14.10 34.00 -18.02
C LYS A 193 -14.42 32.70 -17.28
N ALA A 194 -14.86 31.65 -17.97
CA ALA A 194 -15.14 30.35 -17.36
C ALA A 194 -13.89 29.74 -16.69
N TRP A 195 -12.73 29.77 -17.36
CA TRP A 195 -11.47 29.28 -16.82
C TRP A 195 -10.98 30.09 -15.61
N LYS A 196 -11.11 31.41 -15.63
CA LYS A 196 -10.81 32.28 -14.46
C LYS A 196 -11.73 31.97 -13.27
N SER A 197 -13.03 31.78 -13.51
CA SER A 197 -13.99 31.36 -12.47
C SER A 197 -13.68 29.97 -11.90
N TYR A 198 -13.32 29.00 -12.74
CA TYR A 198 -12.89 27.67 -12.32
C TYR A 198 -11.65 27.73 -11.43
N LYS A 199 -10.60 28.48 -11.85
CA LYS A 199 -9.39 28.66 -11.03
C LYS A 199 -9.67 29.32 -9.68
N PHE A 200 -10.56 30.30 -9.65
CA PHE A 200 -11.01 30.91 -8.40
C PHE A 200 -11.71 29.87 -7.49
N ALA A 201 -12.59 29.04 -8.05
CA ALA A 201 -13.29 27.99 -7.31
C ALA A 201 -12.33 26.91 -6.77
N LEU A 202 -11.30 26.52 -7.54
CA LEU A 202 -10.24 25.62 -7.07
C LEU A 202 -9.54 26.17 -5.82
N GLY A 203 -9.32 27.48 -5.75
CA GLY A 203 -8.74 28.16 -4.58
C GLY A 203 -9.61 28.07 -3.30
N LYS A 204 -10.85 27.59 -3.40
CA LYS A 204 -11.77 27.38 -2.28
C LYS A 204 -11.88 25.91 -1.86
N VAL A 205 -11.31 24.96 -2.61
CA VAL A 205 -11.46 23.51 -2.36
C VAL A 205 -10.94 23.10 -0.99
N THR A 206 -9.78 23.62 -0.57
CA THR A 206 -9.18 23.30 0.73
C THR A 206 -9.92 23.90 1.93
N ALA A 207 -10.84 24.83 1.70
CA ALA A 207 -11.69 25.42 2.73
C ALA A 207 -13.04 24.69 2.89
N GLN A 208 -13.30 23.66 2.09
CA GLN A 208 -14.54 22.89 2.19
C GLN A 208 -14.54 22.02 3.47
N PRO A 209 -15.69 21.84 4.13
CA PRO A 209 -15.80 20.91 5.26
C PRO A 209 -15.46 19.46 4.90
N THR A 210 -15.61 19.08 3.63
CA THR A 210 -15.30 17.74 3.14
C THR A 210 -13.84 17.58 2.73
N TRP A 211 -13.03 18.63 2.82
CA TRP A 211 -11.59 18.53 2.62
C TRP A 211 -10.94 17.79 3.81
N HIS A 212 -10.07 16.82 3.60
CA HIS A 212 -9.61 16.22 2.34
C HIS A 212 -10.29 14.88 2.03
N ALA A 213 -11.24 14.44 2.87
CA ALA A 213 -11.86 13.13 2.76
C ALA A 213 -12.65 12.93 1.46
N SER A 214 -13.42 13.92 1.03
CA SER A 214 -14.26 13.86 -0.18
C SER A 214 -14.53 15.26 -0.75
N PRO A 215 -13.51 15.93 -1.31
CA PRO A 215 -13.66 17.28 -1.83
C PRO A 215 -14.64 17.32 -3.00
N VAL A 216 -15.46 18.38 -3.05
CA VAL A 216 -16.31 18.68 -4.19
C VAL A 216 -15.51 19.52 -5.18
N TRP A 217 -15.15 18.92 -6.30
CA TRP A 217 -14.39 19.61 -7.35
C TRP A 217 -15.30 20.51 -8.19
N PRO A 218 -14.88 21.74 -8.52
CA PRO A 218 -15.60 22.56 -9.48
C PRO A 218 -15.60 21.90 -10.87
N VAL A 219 -16.64 22.16 -11.65
CA VAL A 219 -16.75 21.65 -13.02
C VAL A 219 -15.69 22.30 -13.89
N GLU A 220 -14.87 21.49 -14.53
CA GLU A 220 -13.82 21.94 -15.44
C GLU A 220 -14.45 22.47 -16.73
N PRO A 221 -14.13 23.70 -17.17
CA PRO A 221 -14.65 24.25 -18.43
C PRO A 221 -14.15 23.48 -19.65
N ALA A 222 -14.88 23.56 -20.76
CA ALA A 222 -14.41 23.03 -22.03
C ALA A 222 -13.12 23.75 -22.48
N ILE A 223 -12.17 22.98 -23.01
CA ILE A 223 -10.96 23.53 -23.63
C ILE A 223 -11.36 24.05 -25.02
N PRO A 224 -11.20 25.35 -25.32
CA PRO A 224 -11.50 25.86 -26.65
C PRO A 224 -10.47 25.37 -27.67
N GLU A 225 -10.95 25.06 -28.86
CA GLU A 225 -10.13 24.83 -30.04
C GLU A 225 -9.60 26.19 -30.53
N ILE A 226 -8.29 26.26 -30.78
CA ILE A 226 -7.62 27.48 -31.28
C ILE A 226 -6.71 27.00 -32.41
N GLU A 227 -7.11 27.26 -33.65
CA GLU A 227 -6.45 26.68 -34.85
C GLU A 227 -4.96 27.04 -34.95
N ALA A 228 -4.55 28.18 -34.39
CA ALA A 228 -3.16 28.66 -34.39
C ALA A 228 -2.33 28.24 -33.14
N SER A 229 -2.84 27.36 -32.27
CA SER A 229 -2.09 26.90 -31.09
C SER A 229 -1.18 25.69 -31.42
N PRO A 230 0.10 25.66 -30.98
CA PRO A 230 1.03 24.55 -31.24
C PRO A 230 0.62 23.17 -30.69
N MET A 231 -0.53 23.05 -30.00
CA MET A 231 -1.13 21.77 -29.62
C MET A 231 -1.94 21.11 -30.76
N SER A 232 -2.15 21.76 -31.91
CA SER A 232 -2.80 21.15 -33.08
C SER A 232 -1.90 20.16 -33.84
N LEU A 233 -0.64 20.00 -33.43
CA LEU A 233 0.21 18.90 -33.89
C LEU A 233 -0.21 17.62 -33.18
N THR A 234 -1.23 16.97 -33.73
CA THR A 234 -1.54 15.57 -33.46
C THR A 234 -0.26 14.73 -33.55
N VAL A 235 -0.08 13.85 -32.56
CA VAL A 235 0.91 12.77 -32.54
C VAL A 235 0.53 11.76 -33.62
N ASP A 236 0.74 12.11 -34.88
CA ASP A 236 0.79 11.17 -35.99
C ASP A 236 2.25 11.05 -36.40
N GLN A 237 2.96 10.14 -35.74
CA GLN A 237 3.94 9.23 -36.33
C GLN A 237 4.55 8.33 -35.25
N ALA A 238 4.04 7.10 -35.18
CA ALA A 238 4.80 5.88 -34.91
C ALA A 238 4.09 4.69 -35.57
#